data_AF-A0A538B4S5-F1
#
_entry.id   AF-A0A538B4S5-F1
#
_cell.length_a   1.000
_cell.length_b   1.000
_cell.length_c   1.000
_cell.angle_alpha   90.00
_cell.angle_beta   90.00
_cell.angle_gamma   90.00
#
_symmetry.space_group_name_H-M   'P 1'
#
loop_
_entity.id
_entity.type
_entity.pdbx_description
1 polymer ?
#
loop_
_entity_poly.entity_id
_entity_poly.type
_entity_poly.pdbx_seq_one_letter_code
_entity_poly.pdbx_strand_id
1 'polypeptide(L)'
;MARIRRWQRWLIVGIAVVAALAVAGPFVYIHFIEGKAPKRLSLSSTRGTATTVASGAAADIPLDGTWKVASGSQAGYRVKEILFGQNHEAVGRTSAVTGDAAIQGTRVTAANMTVDLTEVSSDQSRRDTQFQHR
;
A
#
# COMPACT_ATOMS: atom_id res chain seq x y z
N MET A 1 -33.03 -20.47 -41.46
CA MET A 1 -32.66 -20.41 -40.03
C MET A 1 -32.25 -21.80 -39.57
N ALA A 2 -30.97 -22.03 -39.27
CA ALA A 2 -30.47 -23.35 -38.87
C ALA A 2 -31.00 -23.75 -37.48
N ARG A 3 -31.64 -24.92 -37.34
CA ARG A 3 -32.10 -25.46 -36.06
C ARG A 3 -30.89 -25.90 -35.24
N ILE A 4 -30.54 -25.12 -34.22
CA ILE A 4 -29.49 -25.47 -33.25
C ILE A 4 -29.87 -26.79 -32.57
N ARG A 5 -29.00 -27.81 -32.68
CA ARG A 5 -29.20 -29.13 -32.07
C ARG A 5 -29.14 -29.00 -30.54
N ARG A 6 -29.90 -29.80 -29.79
CA ARG A 6 -30.00 -29.71 -28.32
C ARG A 6 -28.63 -29.73 -27.62
N TRP A 7 -27.67 -30.52 -28.11
CA TRP A 7 -26.29 -30.55 -27.57
C TRP A 7 -25.52 -29.25 -27.79
N GLN A 8 -25.70 -28.58 -28.94
CA GLN A 8 -25.07 -27.28 -29.20
C GLN A 8 -25.60 -26.20 -28.24
N ARG A 9 -26.86 -26.27 -27.82
CA ARG A 9 -27.42 -25.35 -26.81
C ARG A 9 -26.75 -25.55 -25.45
N TRP A 10 -26.54 -26.80 -25.02
CA TRP A 10 -25.84 -27.11 -23.79
C TRP A 10 -24.36 -26.68 -23.84
N LEU A 11 -23.70 -26.82 -24.98
CA LEU A 11 -22.35 -26.29 -25.18
C LEU A 11 -22.31 -24.76 -25.04
N ILE A 12 -23.25 -24.04 -25.66
CA ILE A 12 -23.32 -22.57 -25.55
C ILE A 12 -23.56 -22.14 -24.10
N VAL A 13 -24.47 -22.81 -23.39
CA VAL A 13 -24.72 -22.54 -21.96
C VAL A 13 -23.46 -22.80 -21.15
N GLY A 14 -22.78 -23.92 -21.39
CA GLY A 14 -21.52 -24.23 -20.71
C GLY A 14 -20.46 -23.15 -20.92
N ILE A 15 -20.26 -22.72 -22.17
CA ILE A 15 -19.31 -21.64 -22.51
C ILE A 15 -19.71 -20.32 -21.81
N ALA A 16 -21.00 -19.97 -21.83
CA ALA A 16 -21.48 -18.76 -21.18
C ALA A 16 -21.25 -18.78 -19.65
N VAL A 17 -21.48 -19.92 -19.00
CA VAL A 17 -21.21 -20.09 -17.56
C VAL A 17 -19.73 -19.96 -17.25
N VAL A 18 -18.87 -20.61 -18.04
CA VAL A 18 -17.41 -20.51 -17.87
C VAL A 18 -16.93 -19.06 -18.05
N ALA A 19 -17.44 -18.36 -19.07
CA ALA A 19 -17.12 -16.96 -19.29
C ALA A 19 -17.57 -16.06 -18.13
N ALA A 20 -18.78 -16.29 -17.60
CA ALA A 20 -19.28 -15.56 -16.44
C ALA A 20 -18.41 -15.79 -15.20
N LEU A 21 -18.01 -17.03 -14.92
CA LEU A 21 -17.14 -17.37 -13.80
C LEU A 21 -15.74 -16.77 -13.94
N ALA A 22 -15.20 -16.69 -15.16
CA ALA A 22 -13.90 -16.08 -15.43
C ALA A 22 -13.86 -14.57 -15.13
N VAL A 23 -15.01 -13.89 -15.13
CA VAL A 23 -15.14 -12.47 -14.75
C VAL A 23 -15.52 -12.32 -13.27
N ALA A 24 -16.52 -13.08 -12.83
CA ALA A 24 -17.03 -13.00 -11.46
C ALA A 24 -16.00 -13.47 -10.42
N GLY A 25 -15.20 -14.50 -10.75
CA GLY A 25 -14.18 -15.05 -9.86
C GLY A 25 -13.13 -14.00 -9.44
N PRO A 26 -12.39 -13.40 -10.40
CA PRO A 26 -11.46 -12.31 -10.10
C PRO A 26 -12.13 -11.13 -9.41
N PHE A 27 -13.38 -10.79 -9.78
CA PHE A 27 -14.12 -9.72 -9.13
C PHE A 27 -14.36 -9.96 -7.64
N VAL A 28 -14.86 -11.14 -7.29
CA VAL A 28 -15.07 -11.53 -5.89
C VAL A 28 -13.73 -11.56 -5.15
N TYR A 29 -12.68 -12.08 -5.77
CA TYR A 29 -11.36 -12.16 -5.16
C TYR A 29 -10.80 -10.76 -4.82
N ILE A 30 -10.73 -9.85 -5.80
CA ILE A 30 -10.11 -8.53 -5.63
C ILE A 30 -10.91 -7.64 -4.67
N HIS A 31 -12.24 -7.72 -4.68
CA HIS A 31 -13.08 -6.80 -3.91
C HIS A 31 -13.43 -7.29 -2.49
N PHE A 32 -13.38 -8.61 -2.25
CA PHE A 32 -13.84 -9.20 -0.98
C PHE A 32 -12.80 -10.08 -0.29
N ILE A 33 -11.79 -10.58 -1.02
CA ILE A 33 -10.75 -11.47 -0.45
C ILE A 33 -9.42 -10.73 -0.32
N GLU A 34 -8.98 -10.02 -1.36
CA GLU A 34 -7.87 -9.07 -1.24
C GLU A 34 -8.31 -7.91 -0.34
N GLY A 35 -7.59 -7.74 0.77
CA GLY A 35 -7.86 -6.68 1.72
C GLY A 35 -7.65 -5.29 1.11
N LYS A 36 -8.26 -4.26 1.69
CA LYS A 36 -8.00 -2.89 1.24
C LYS A 36 -6.56 -2.49 1.52
N ALA A 37 -5.94 -1.84 0.55
CA ALA A 37 -4.64 -1.22 0.71
C ALA A 37 -4.59 -0.34 1.99
N PRO A 38 -3.51 -0.41 2.80
CA PRO A 38 -3.33 0.44 3.98
C PRO A 38 -3.50 1.93 3.69
N LYS A 39 -3.66 2.78 4.72
CA LYS A 39 -3.68 4.24 4.49
C LYS A 39 -2.32 4.75 4.00
N ARG A 40 -2.34 5.83 3.21
CA ARG A 40 -1.13 6.52 2.77
C ARG A 40 -0.40 7.11 3.99
N LEU A 41 0.93 7.07 3.97
CA LEU A 41 1.71 7.84 4.94
C LEU A 41 1.44 9.31 4.68
N SER A 42 1.08 10.03 5.73
CA SER A 42 0.77 11.45 5.70
C SER A 42 1.28 12.10 6.97
N LEU A 43 1.81 13.31 6.83
CA LEU A 43 2.10 14.14 8.00
C LEU A 43 0.79 14.72 8.53
N SER A 44 0.58 14.60 9.83
CA SER A 44 -0.49 15.34 10.49
C SER A 44 -0.13 16.83 10.44
N SER A 45 -0.92 17.63 9.74
CA SER A 45 -0.81 19.09 9.84
C SER A 45 -1.43 19.52 11.16
N THR A 46 -0.69 19.40 12.26
CA THR A 46 -1.09 20.06 13.50
C THR A 46 -0.82 21.56 13.33
N ARG A 47 -1.82 22.29 12.81
CA ARG A 47 -1.89 23.73 13.09
C ARG A 47 -2.18 23.82 14.58
N GLY A 48 -1.16 24.13 15.37
CA GLY A 48 -1.28 24.25 16.82
C GLY A 48 -2.31 25.31 17.17
N THR A 49 -3.58 24.92 17.32
CA THR A 49 -4.44 25.57 18.29
C THR A 49 -4.03 24.93 19.60
N ALA A 50 -3.37 25.70 20.46
CA ALA A 50 -3.07 25.26 21.81
C ALA A 50 -4.38 24.95 22.54
N THR A 51 -4.84 23.70 22.45
CA THR A 51 -5.80 23.17 23.40
C THR A 51 -5.00 22.80 24.63
N THR A 52 -5.20 23.57 25.69
CA THR A 52 -4.71 23.29 27.05
C THR A 52 -5.19 21.91 27.50
N VAL A 53 -4.43 20.87 27.19
CA VAL A 53 -4.46 19.61 27.93
C VAL A 53 -3.57 19.81 29.15
N ALA A 54 -4.21 20.00 30.31
CA ALA A 54 -3.54 19.97 31.59
C ALA A 54 -2.99 18.55 31.82
N SER A 55 -1.68 18.37 31.58
CA SER A 55 -0.72 17.48 32.28
C SER A 55 0.36 17.00 31.31
N GLY A 56 1.53 17.64 31.39
CA GLY A 56 2.73 17.34 30.59
C GLY A 56 2.94 18.34 29.46
N ALA A 57 3.55 19.50 29.78
CA ALA A 57 3.96 20.46 28.77
C ALA A 57 4.94 19.80 27.79
N ALA A 58 4.46 19.45 26.60
CA ALA A 58 5.33 19.19 25.46
C ALA A 58 6.05 20.51 25.17
N ALA A 59 7.33 20.59 25.52
CA ALA A 59 8.15 21.73 25.17
C ALA A 59 8.09 21.94 23.65
N ASP A 60 8.05 23.20 23.21
CA ASP A 60 8.26 23.54 21.81
C ASP A 60 9.69 23.15 21.43
N ILE A 61 9.87 21.91 20.95
CA ILE A 61 11.16 21.42 20.47
C ILE A 61 11.45 22.18 19.17
N PRO A 62 12.56 22.93 19.08
CA PRO A 62 12.96 23.56 17.83
C PRO A 62 13.05 22.52 16.72
N LEU A 63 12.44 22.79 15.57
CA LEU A 63 12.54 21.89 14.40
C LEU A 63 13.96 21.83 13.84
N ASP A 64 14.75 22.87 14.09
CA ASP A 64 16.12 23.00 13.60
C ASP A 64 17.06 21.95 14.20
N GLY A 65 17.89 21.37 13.34
CA GLY A 65 18.93 20.42 13.75
C GLY A 65 18.91 19.11 12.98
N THR A 66 19.65 18.14 13.49
CA THR A 66 19.79 16.81 12.89
C THR A 66 18.86 15.82 13.55
N TRP A 67 17.94 15.27 12.77
CA TRP A 67 16.96 14.27 13.17
C TRP A 67 17.45 12.89 12.75
N LYS A 68 17.43 11.92 13.67
CA LYS A 68 17.77 10.53 13.40
C LYS A 68 16.50 9.71 13.24
N VAL A 69 16.53 8.75 12.33
CA VAL A 69 15.46 7.76 12.21
C VAL A 69 15.32 7.03 13.56
N ALA A 70 14.11 7.04 14.11
CA ALA A 70 13.79 6.44 15.39
C ALA A 70 12.76 5.32 15.22
N SER A 71 12.50 4.58 16.31
CA SER A 71 11.45 3.56 16.34
C SER A 71 10.08 4.14 15.93
N GLY A 72 9.30 3.36 15.19
CA GLY A 72 8.04 3.80 14.59
C GLY A 72 8.18 4.41 13.19
N SER A 73 9.40 4.68 12.71
CA SER A 73 9.65 5.08 11.34
C SER A 73 9.34 3.94 10.37
N GLN A 74 8.79 4.28 9.20
CA GLN A 74 8.48 3.32 8.14
C GLN A 74 8.82 3.92 6.78
N ALA A 75 9.26 3.06 5.87
CA ALA A 75 9.35 3.34 4.45
C ALA A 75 8.50 2.34 3.66
N GLY A 76 8.19 2.66 2.42
CA GLY A 76 7.44 1.76 1.57
C GLY A 76 7.04 2.36 0.23
N TYR A 77 6.35 1.54 -0.55
CA TYR A 77 5.87 1.91 -1.88
C TYR A 77 4.35 1.73 -1.98
N ARG A 78 3.80 2.30 -3.05
CA ARG A 78 2.41 2.13 -3.45
C ARG A 78 2.32 2.14 -4.97
N VAL A 79 1.78 1.08 -5.54
CA VAL A 79 1.67 0.91 -6.99
C VAL A 79 0.21 0.66 -7.34
N LYS A 80 -0.32 1.44 -8.29
CA LYS A 80 -1.64 1.18 -8.87
C LYS A 80 -1.52 0.09 -9.92
N GLU A 81 -2.38 -0.90 -9.85
CA GLU A 81 -2.36 -2.10 -10.70
C GLU A 81 -3.72 -2.32 -11.34
N ILE A 82 -3.74 -3.00 -12.48
CA ILE A 82 -4.97 -3.49 -13.12
C ILE A 82 -4.88 -5.02 -13.16
N LEU A 83 -5.67 -5.70 -12.33
CA LEU A 83 -5.76 -7.16 -12.30
C LEU A 83 -7.08 -7.60 -12.95
N PHE A 84 -7.00 -8.36 -14.05
CA PHE A 84 -8.17 -8.84 -14.79
C PHE A 84 -9.20 -7.73 -15.12
N GLY A 85 -8.70 -6.55 -15.51
CA GLY A 85 -9.53 -5.38 -15.85
C GLY A 85 -10.05 -4.57 -14.65
N GLN A 86 -9.61 -4.88 -13.42
CA GLN A 86 -10.06 -4.23 -12.20
C GLN A 86 -8.92 -3.46 -11.53
N ASN A 87 -9.24 -2.30 -10.96
CA ASN A 87 -8.24 -1.47 -10.27
C ASN A 87 -7.89 -2.07 -8.90
N HIS A 88 -6.59 -2.16 -8.63
CA HIS A 88 -6.04 -2.58 -7.35
C HIS A 88 -4.87 -1.65 -6.96
N GLU A 89 -4.48 -1.66 -5.68
CA GLU A 89 -3.33 -0.87 -5.22
C GLU A 89 -2.46 -1.70 -4.28
N ALA A 90 -1.29 -2.11 -4.78
CA ALA A 90 -0.31 -2.85 -4.01
C ALA A 90 0.50 -1.91 -3.11
N VAL A 91 0.71 -2.32 -1.87
CA VAL A 91 1.43 -1.53 -0.86
C VAL A 91 2.38 -2.43 -0.09
N GLY A 92 3.67 -2.13 -0.15
CA GLY A 92 4.68 -2.74 0.71
C GLY A 92 5.20 -1.75 1.75
N ARG A 93 5.48 -2.23 2.97
CA ARG A 93 6.06 -1.44 4.07
C ARG A 93 7.22 -2.19 4.73
N THR A 94 8.17 -1.44 5.26
CA THR A 94 9.24 -1.94 6.12
C THR A 94 9.52 -0.93 7.23
N SER A 95 9.85 -1.43 8.41
CA SER A 95 10.38 -0.65 9.54
C SER A 95 11.90 -0.66 9.60
N ALA A 96 12.57 -1.46 8.77
CA ALA A 96 14.03 -1.50 8.67
C ALA A 96 14.53 -0.28 7.87
N VAL A 97 14.50 0.86 8.54
CA VAL A 97 14.95 2.14 8.00
C VAL A 97 15.97 2.72 8.96
N THR A 98 17.06 3.23 8.41
CA THR A 98 18.09 3.97 9.15
C THR A 98 18.45 5.24 8.40
N GLY A 99 19.01 6.21 9.11
CA GLY A 99 19.45 7.46 8.49
C GLY A 99 19.24 8.69 9.35
N ASP A 100 19.38 9.83 8.69
CA ASP A 100 19.18 11.15 9.29
C ASP A 100 18.74 12.21 8.27
N ALA A 101 18.21 13.29 8.81
CA ALA A 101 17.88 14.49 8.06
C ALA A 101 18.31 15.74 8.84
N ALA A 102 18.84 16.73 8.14
CA ALA A 102 19.09 18.06 8.68
C ALA A 102 17.93 18.99 8.30
N ILE A 103 17.39 19.70 9.29
CA ILE A 103 16.29 20.67 9.11
C ILE A 103 16.79 22.06 9.52
N GLN A 104 16.46 23.06 8.69
CA GLN A 104 16.65 24.48 8.98
C GLN A 104 15.38 25.26 8.61
N GLY A 105 14.81 25.96 9.60
CA GLY A 105 13.46 26.50 9.58
C GLY A 105 12.43 25.43 9.27
N THR A 106 11.83 25.54 8.09
CA THR A 106 10.81 24.61 7.58
C THR A 106 11.32 23.76 6.41
N ARG A 107 12.65 23.73 6.20
CA ARG A 107 13.27 23.07 5.05
C ARG A 107 14.19 21.93 5.50
N VAL A 108 14.04 20.77 4.86
CA VAL A 108 15.05 19.70 4.91
C VAL A 108 16.21 20.12 4.01
N THR A 109 17.39 20.34 4.59
CA THR A 109 18.59 20.79 3.87
C THR A 109 19.48 19.64 3.42
N ALA A 110 19.46 18.52 4.15
CA ALA A 110 20.11 17.27 3.79
C ALA A 110 19.32 16.09 4.35
N ALA A 111 19.36 14.94 3.67
CA ALA A 111 18.83 13.69 4.20
C ALA A 111 19.58 12.51 3.59
N ASN A 112 19.95 11.55 4.43
CA ASN A 112 20.47 10.26 4.01
C ASN A 112 19.62 9.16 4.67
N MET A 113 19.03 8.30 3.87
CA MET A 113 18.14 7.24 4.34
C MET A 113 18.53 5.93 3.66
N THR A 114 18.64 4.88 4.46
CA THR A 114 18.83 3.51 3.99
C THR A 114 17.61 2.70 4.38
N VAL A 115 17.06 1.97 3.43
CA VAL A 115 15.87 1.13 3.61
C VAL A 115 16.25 -0.30 3.27
N ASP A 116 16.04 -1.22 4.20
CA ASP A 116 16.21 -2.64 3.94
C ASP A 116 14.94 -3.19 3.28
N LEU A 117 15.05 -3.50 1.99
CA LEU A 117 13.97 -4.07 1.19
C LEU A 117 13.80 -5.56 1.39
N THR A 118 14.76 -6.26 2.01
CA THR A 118 14.61 -7.68 2.33
C THR A 118 13.55 -7.91 3.40
N GLU A 119 13.31 -6.91 4.26
CA GLU A 119 12.24 -6.93 5.27
C GLU A 119 10.93 -6.30 4.80
N VAL A 120 10.79 -5.96 3.51
CA VAL A 120 9.53 -5.39 3.02
C VAL A 120 8.42 -6.44 3.04
N SER A 121 7.26 -6.04 3.54
CA SER A 121 6.06 -6.88 3.56
C SER A 121 4.87 -6.17 2.93
N SER A 122 4.11 -6.92 2.13
CA SER A 122 2.85 -6.53 1.50
C SER A 122 1.75 -7.54 1.82
N ASP A 123 0.60 -7.37 1.18
CA ASP A 123 -0.52 -8.31 1.26
C ASP A 123 -0.28 -9.63 0.50
N GLN A 124 0.83 -9.75 -0.25
CA GLN A 124 1.10 -10.88 -1.12
C GLN A 124 2.55 -11.37 -0.98
N SER A 125 2.73 -12.58 -0.46
CA SER A 125 4.06 -13.18 -0.25
C SER A 125 4.86 -13.31 -1.54
N ARG A 126 4.21 -13.65 -2.66
CA ARG A 126 4.88 -13.72 -3.97
C ARG A 126 5.53 -12.40 -4.38
N ARG A 127 4.98 -11.27 -3.93
CA ARG A 127 5.51 -9.93 -4.20
C ARG A 127 6.72 -9.65 -3.31
N ASP A 128 6.61 -9.97 -2.02
CA ASP A 128 7.67 -9.77 -1.03
C ASP A 128 8.92 -10.58 -1.38
N THR A 129 8.72 -11.82 -1.83
CA THR A 129 9.79 -12.71 -2.32
C THR A 129 10.58 -12.11 -3.50
N GLN A 130 9.98 -11.26 -4.35
CA GLN A 130 10.71 -10.60 -5.44
C GLN A 130 11.73 -9.57 -4.94
N PHE A 131 11.50 -8.98 -3.77
CA PHE A 131 12.45 -8.05 -3.14
C PHE A 131 13.53 -8.80 -2.36
N GLN A 132 13.17 -9.92 -1.72
CA GLN A 132 14.06 -10.69 -0.84
C GLN A 132 15.16 -11.47 -1.57
N HIS A 133 15.02 -11.71 -2.87
CA HIS A 133 15.98 -12.47 -3.69
C HIS A 133 16.87 -11.58 -4.56
N ARG A 134 16.95 -10.28 -4.28
CA ARG A 134 17.76 -9.30 -5.00
C ARG A 134 18.97 -8.92 -4.16
#